data_AF-A0A0B4GUY8-F1
#
_entry.id   AF-A0A0B4GUY8-F1
#
_cell.length_a   1.000
_cell.length_b   1.000
_cell.length_c   1.000
_cell.angle_alpha   90.00
_cell.angle_beta   90.00
_cell.angle_gamma   90.00
#
_symmetry.space_group_name_H-M   'P 1'
#
loop_
_entity.id
_entity.type
_entity.pdbx_description
1 polymer ?
#
loop_
_entity_poly.entity_id
_entity_poly.type
_entity_poly.pdbx_seq_one_letter_code
_entity_poly.pdbx_strand_id
1 'polypeptide(L)'
;MSSIPPPHAPTEAALGSLRDELKGNMFPNVHGFFAKYFEGKSWSTVTQNKWQETTSANMVGKLSVRVPDLAHLDVQVEWLAEFQTLFFGSTAGSTRVFGEFHLDTAPVTADDDDDDILRFCERARHLFKTQSARCFVHGFLVRGAMLKLWVFDRSGAYSSERLDLAQKPDLLVRALAGYTFMTDEEAGFNTFVKRLPPESDSYVTFNQRHTFRLWPELMATADYIVGPGTTCYAASTQTAGEPNTVIKFSWREDQEPTEVRLLKLAHERNAWGVIQLLDHQDLVNVADLHQEMDFPRPFANRILSCVATTPLGRPIRQFASIPELLEALRDLVRALHSLYVKARILHRDVAIKNLIIAPHRSADSPKGVLLDFNFALDLDSVRPVEPMVGSDGFMAIGILSGQRHTYRHDLESLFYVFLWIAIANDGVHDEANDILEDMPKTSRLWKWCSMDFGAVGRDKAADMSPEGFEGILAEFCSDFAPLRGLARELHALLFPMRQGKIFTGTDTDPVAVERLHDGMADAFNRSALCPGIPRLTLGVSSLDHFRGHRWL
;
A
#
# COMPACT_ATOMS: atom_id res chain seq x y z
N MET A 1 -19.14 9.27 -23.16
CA MET A 1 -19.13 8.64 -21.81
C MET A 1 -19.06 7.12 -21.93
N SER A 2 -18.06 6.47 -21.36
CA SER A 2 -18.28 5.10 -20.85
C SER A 2 -19.04 5.28 -19.55
N SER A 3 -20.33 4.94 -19.54
CA SER A 3 -21.07 4.87 -18.29
C SER A 3 -20.49 3.69 -17.51
N ILE A 4 -19.60 4.00 -16.56
CA ILE A 4 -19.44 3.10 -15.42
C ILE A 4 -20.84 3.03 -14.82
N PRO A 5 -21.49 1.84 -14.78
CA PRO A 5 -22.78 1.72 -14.11
C PRO A 5 -22.61 2.31 -12.71
N PRO A 6 -23.57 3.11 -12.19
CA PRO A 6 -23.44 3.63 -10.84
C PRO A 6 -23.09 2.44 -9.95
N PRO A 7 -21.99 2.51 -9.17
CA PRO A 7 -21.68 1.44 -8.25
C PRO A 7 -22.93 1.18 -7.42
N HIS A 8 -23.16 -0.08 -7.05
CA HIS A 8 -24.19 -0.39 -6.05
C HIS A 8 -24.08 0.64 -4.93
N ALA A 9 -25.20 1.25 -4.53
CA ALA A 9 -25.20 2.31 -3.53
C ALA A 9 -24.27 1.89 -2.37
N PRO A 10 -23.25 2.70 -2.04
CA PRO A 10 -22.21 2.27 -1.13
C PRO A 10 -22.83 1.86 0.20
N THR A 11 -22.35 0.75 0.77
CA THR A 11 -22.87 0.26 2.06
C THR A 11 -22.57 1.28 3.16
N GLU A 12 -23.41 1.33 4.20
CA GLU A 12 -23.16 2.17 5.39
C GLU A 12 -21.76 1.95 5.99
N ALA A 13 -21.28 0.70 5.99
CA ALA A 13 -19.93 0.37 6.42
C ALA A 13 -18.85 1.02 5.53
N ALA A 14 -19.05 1.03 4.22
CA ALA A 14 -18.12 1.65 3.27
C ALA A 14 -18.09 3.18 3.41
N LEU A 15 -19.24 3.80 3.70
CA LEU A 15 -19.35 5.24 3.99
C LEU A 15 -18.72 5.58 5.35
N GLY A 16 -18.93 4.75 6.37
CA GLY A 16 -18.29 4.90 7.68
C GLY A 16 -16.77 4.87 7.60
N SER A 17 -16.21 3.89 6.88
CA SER A 17 -14.77 3.79 6.64
C SER A 17 -14.22 5.01 5.89
N LEU A 18 -14.92 5.48 4.85
CA LEU A 18 -14.52 6.67 4.10
C LEU A 18 -14.59 7.95 4.94
N ARG A 19 -15.59 8.05 5.83
CA ARG A 19 -15.72 9.17 6.77
C ARG A 19 -14.53 9.22 7.73
N ASP A 20 -14.12 8.08 8.27
CA ASP A 20 -12.95 8.00 9.14
C ASP A 20 -11.65 8.31 8.41
N GLU A 21 -11.52 7.84 7.17
CA GLU A 21 -10.37 8.10 6.29
C GLU A 21 -10.19 9.60 5.97
N LEU A 22 -11.29 10.28 5.64
CA LEU A 22 -11.31 11.70 5.29
C LEU A 22 -11.41 12.61 6.52
N LYS A 23 -11.57 12.06 7.72
CA LYS A 23 -11.70 12.81 8.97
C LYS A 23 -10.46 13.67 9.18
N GLY A 24 -10.64 14.98 9.21
CA GLY A 24 -9.52 15.91 9.32
C GLY A 24 -8.73 16.10 8.03
N ASN A 25 -9.13 15.50 6.91
CA ASN A 25 -8.47 15.64 5.59
C ASN A 25 -9.40 16.23 4.51
N MET A 26 -10.53 16.83 4.91
CA MET A 26 -11.42 17.60 4.03
C MET A 26 -11.15 19.11 4.17
N PHE A 27 -10.93 19.80 3.05
CA PHE A 27 -10.64 21.24 3.01
C PHE A 27 -11.60 21.95 2.05
N PRO A 28 -12.80 22.33 2.51
CA PRO A 28 -13.73 23.07 1.67
C PRO A 28 -13.27 24.51 1.45
N ASN A 29 -13.65 25.09 0.32
CA ASN A 29 -13.49 26.51 0.00
C ASN A 29 -12.02 27.00 0.07
N VAL A 30 -11.09 26.23 -0.50
CA VAL A 30 -9.68 26.61 -0.59
C VAL A 30 -9.52 27.79 -1.54
N HIS A 31 -9.00 28.90 -1.03
CA HIS A 31 -8.78 30.11 -1.82
C HIS A 31 -7.62 29.90 -2.79
N GLY A 32 -7.71 30.51 -3.99
CA GLY A 32 -6.72 30.32 -5.06
C GLY A 32 -6.94 29.07 -5.93
N PHE A 33 -7.91 28.20 -5.60
CA PHE A 33 -8.18 26.97 -6.35
C PHE A 33 -8.42 27.22 -7.85
N PHE A 34 -9.33 28.14 -8.18
CA PHE A 34 -9.67 28.38 -9.58
C PHE A 34 -8.47 28.94 -10.36
N ALA A 35 -7.71 29.85 -9.73
CA ALA A 35 -6.50 30.40 -10.31
C ALA A 35 -5.45 29.31 -10.58
N LYS A 36 -5.20 28.43 -9.60
CA LYS A 36 -4.23 27.33 -9.68
C LYS A 36 -4.50 26.40 -10.86
N TYR A 37 -5.75 26.02 -11.09
CA TYR A 37 -6.08 24.97 -12.06
C TYR A 37 -6.59 25.50 -13.42
N PHE A 38 -7.18 26.69 -13.47
CA PHE A 38 -7.90 27.15 -14.66
C PHE A 38 -7.48 28.52 -15.19
N GLU A 39 -6.67 29.30 -14.47
CA GLU A 39 -6.19 30.61 -14.93
C GLU A 39 -4.72 30.56 -15.37
N GLY A 40 -4.35 31.43 -16.31
CA GLY A 40 -2.97 31.57 -16.78
C GLY A 40 -2.38 30.34 -17.49
N LYS A 41 -3.21 29.36 -17.87
CA LYS A 41 -2.76 28.12 -18.53
C LYS A 41 -2.51 28.34 -20.01
N SER A 42 -1.53 27.63 -20.58
CA SER A 42 -1.24 27.72 -22.02
C SER A 42 -2.47 27.39 -22.89
N TRP A 43 -3.29 26.45 -22.44
CA TRP A 43 -4.55 26.08 -23.08
C TRP A 43 -5.67 27.09 -22.84
N SER A 44 -5.63 27.94 -21.80
CA SER A 44 -6.71 28.91 -21.55
C SER A 44 -6.83 29.91 -22.69
N THR A 45 -5.70 30.32 -23.29
CA THR A 45 -5.67 31.17 -24.48
C THR A 45 -6.20 30.44 -25.72
N VAL A 46 -5.91 29.14 -25.88
CA VAL A 46 -6.45 28.32 -26.99
C VAL A 46 -7.96 28.14 -26.84
N THR A 47 -8.45 27.90 -25.62
CA THR A 47 -9.87 27.87 -25.31
C THR A 47 -10.52 29.22 -25.57
N GLN A 48 -9.87 30.32 -25.17
CA GLN A 48 -10.37 31.68 -25.36
C GLN A 48 -10.37 32.11 -26.83
N ASN A 49 -9.37 31.67 -27.61
CA ASN A 49 -9.28 31.92 -29.05
C ASN A 49 -10.25 31.03 -29.83
N LYS A 50 -10.35 29.73 -29.54
CA LYS A 50 -11.41 28.87 -30.08
C LYS A 50 -12.77 29.41 -29.69
N TRP A 51 -12.94 29.90 -28.47
CA TRP A 51 -14.16 30.57 -28.05
C TRP A 51 -14.44 31.83 -28.89
N GLN A 52 -13.42 32.67 -29.15
CA GLN A 52 -13.49 33.85 -30.01
C GLN A 52 -13.74 33.54 -31.50
N GLU A 53 -13.20 32.42 -32.02
CA GLU A 53 -13.41 31.94 -33.39
C GLU A 53 -14.78 31.26 -33.55
N THR A 54 -15.24 30.54 -32.51
CA THR A 54 -16.55 29.89 -32.48
C THR A 54 -17.67 30.86 -32.03
N THR A 55 -17.32 32.10 -31.66
CA THR A 55 -18.24 33.25 -31.54
C THR A 55 -18.59 33.86 -32.91
N SER A 56 -18.88 33.02 -33.90
CA SER A 56 -20.04 33.37 -34.72
C SER A 56 -21.25 33.34 -33.78
N ALA A 57 -22.05 34.41 -33.76
CA ALA A 57 -23.11 34.71 -32.78
C ALA A 57 -24.13 33.58 -32.47
N ASN A 58 -24.06 32.46 -33.17
CA ASN A 58 -24.96 31.31 -33.08
C ASN A 58 -24.54 30.26 -32.03
N MET A 59 -23.25 30.07 -31.70
CA MET A 59 -22.84 28.96 -30.80
C MET A 59 -22.71 29.38 -29.34
N VAL A 60 -22.16 30.56 -29.04
CA VAL A 60 -22.19 31.13 -27.69
C VAL A 60 -23.62 31.48 -27.29
N GLY A 61 -24.43 32.01 -28.22
CA GLY A 61 -25.87 32.15 -28.02
C GLY A 61 -26.55 30.81 -27.74
N LYS A 62 -26.12 29.68 -28.35
CA LYS A 62 -26.67 28.37 -28.02
C LYS A 62 -26.15 27.79 -26.70
N LEU A 63 -24.88 27.95 -26.33
CA LEU A 63 -24.32 27.39 -25.10
C LEU A 63 -24.63 28.23 -23.86
N SER A 64 -24.79 29.55 -23.99
CA SER A 64 -25.19 30.44 -22.88
C SER A 64 -26.71 30.54 -22.71
N VAL A 65 -27.51 30.41 -23.79
CA VAL A 65 -28.98 30.29 -23.71
C VAL A 65 -29.42 28.84 -23.45
N ARG A 66 -28.53 27.85 -23.66
CA ARG A 66 -28.73 26.43 -23.27
C ARG A 66 -27.71 25.94 -22.25
N VAL A 67 -27.20 26.77 -21.36
CA VAL A 67 -26.97 26.23 -20.00
C VAL A 67 -28.37 25.81 -19.59
N PRO A 68 -28.68 24.50 -19.51
CA PRO A 68 -30.06 24.07 -19.41
C PRO A 68 -30.69 24.78 -18.21
N ASP A 69 -32.02 24.96 -18.23
CA ASP A 69 -32.69 24.99 -16.94
C ASP A 69 -32.22 23.72 -16.21
N LEU A 70 -31.42 23.90 -15.16
CA LEU A 70 -30.67 22.81 -14.52
C LEU A 70 -31.62 21.78 -13.90
N ALA A 71 -32.93 21.92 -14.08
CA ALA A 71 -34.04 21.03 -13.77
C ALA A 71 -34.16 19.76 -14.65
N HIS A 72 -33.53 19.67 -15.83
CA HIS A 72 -33.71 18.51 -16.74
C HIS A 72 -32.40 17.76 -17.08
N LEU A 73 -32.26 16.55 -16.51
CA LEU A 73 -31.06 15.69 -16.62
C LEU A 73 -30.71 15.29 -18.06
N ASP A 74 -31.70 15.00 -18.91
CA ASP A 74 -31.48 14.53 -20.29
C ASP A 74 -30.80 15.59 -21.16
N VAL A 75 -31.18 16.86 -20.98
CA VAL A 75 -30.61 18.01 -21.71
C VAL A 75 -29.15 18.25 -21.29
N GLN A 76 -28.81 17.98 -20.03
CA GLN A 76 -27.42 18.09 -19.53
C GLN A 76 -26.52 17.01 -20.13
N VAL A 77 -27.01 15.77 -20.25
CA VAL A 77 -26.26 14.65 -20.83
C VAL A 77 -26.03 14.86 -22.33
N GLU A 78 -27.05 15.28 -23.08
CA GLU A 78 -26.91 15.61 -24.50
C GLU A 78 -25.94 16.77 -24.72
N TRP A 79 -26.03 17.84 -23.91
CA TRP A 79 -25.10 18.97 -23.98
C TRP A 79 -23.66 18.57 -23.69
N LEU A 80 -23.42 17.73 -22.68
CA LEU A 80 -22.08 17.18 -22.38
C LEU A 80 -21.57 16.26 -23.49
N ALA A 81 -22.45 15.47 -24.11
CA ALA A 81 -22.09 14.60 -25.24
C ALA A 81 -21.73 15.42 -26.49
N GLU A 82 -22.46 16.51 -26.77
CA GLU A 82 -22.14 17.47 -27.82
C GLU A 82 -20.82 18.18 -27.53
N PHE A 83 -20.60 18.67 -26.30
CA PHE A 83 -19.33 19.26 -25.88
C PHE A 83 -18.18 18.25 -26.06
N GLN A 84 -18.36 17.00 -25.62
CA GLN A 84 -17.37 15.95 -25.84
C GLN A 84 -17.10 15.74 -27.34
N THR A 85 -18.12 15.69 -28.18
CA THR A 85 -17.93 15.49 -29.63
C THR A 85 -17.24 16.67 -30.31
N LEU A 86 -17.54 17.89 -29.86
CA LEU A 86 -16.96 19.13 -30.40
C LEU A 86 -15.49 19.34 -30.01
N PHE A 87 -15.10 18.87 -28.82
CA PHE A 87 -13.76 19.08 -28.29
C PHE A 87 -12.87 17.82 -28.31
N PHE A 88 -13.43 16.63 -28.53
CA PHE A 88 -12.71 15.36 -28.56
C PHE A 88 -12.91 14.61 -29.89
N GLY A 89 -11.82 14.45 -30.66
CA GLY A 89 -11.66 13.29 -31.53
C GLY A 89 -11.29 12.09 -30.65
N SER A 90 -12.10 11.03 -30.66
CA SER A 90 -12.03 9.91 -29.71
C SER A 90 -10.60 9.42 -29.46
N THR A 91 -10.08 9.63 -28.24
CA THR A 91 -8.84 8.99 -27.80
C THR A 91 -8.93 8.56 -26.33
N ALA A 92 -8.92 7.23 -26.17
CA ALA A 92 -8.46 6.42 -25.03
C ALA A 92 -9.15 6.55 -23.64
N GLY A 93 -10.13 5.68 -23.40
CA GLY A 93 -10.21 4.69 -22.30
C GLY A 93 -10.05 5.05 -20.80
N SER A 94 -9.53 6.23 -20.40
CA SER A 94 -9.16 6.52 -19.01
C SER A 94 -9.84 7.79 -18.47
N THR A 95 -10.51 7.69 -17.32
CA THR A 95 -11.22 8.82 -16.68
C THR A 95 -10.23 9.92 -16.28
N ARG A 96 -10.42 11.14 -16.80
CA ARG A 96 -9.62 12.33 -16.47
C ARG A 96 -10.21 13.14 -15.31
N VAL A 97 -11.53 13.28 -15.31
CA VAL A 97 -12.35 14.00 -14.32
C VAL A 97 -13.68 13.25 -14.16
N PHE A 98 -14.31 13.34 -12.99
CA PHE A 98 -15.69 12.91 -12.79
C PHE A 98 -16.57 14.07 -12.31
N GLY A 99 -17.88 13.98 -12.52
CA GLY A 99 -18.81 15.01 -12.10
C GLY A 99 -20.18 14.47 -11.74
N GLU A 100 -20.88 15.18 -10.86
CA GLU A 100 -22.25 14.87 -10.45
C GLU A 100 -23.17 16.10 -10.58
N PHE A 101 -24.41 15.85 -10.97
CA PHE A 101 -25.46 16.85 -11.13
C PHE A 101 -26.65 16.49 -10.25
N HIS A 102 -27.02 17.40 -9.35
CA HIS A 102 -28.17 17.25 -8.46
C HIS A 102 -29.19 18.36 -8.75
N LEU A 103 -30.43 17.95 -9.04
CA LEU A 103 -31.52 18.84 -9.46
C LEU A 103 -32.18 19.61 -8.30
N ASP A 104 -31.65 19.50 -7.08
CA ASP A 104 -32.40 19.78 -5.86
C ASP A 104 -32.88 21.24 -5.76
N THR A 105 -34.13 21.40 -5.33
CA THR A 105 -34.83 22.69 -5.16
C THR A 105 -34.83 23.18 -3.72
N ALA A 106 -34.29 22.39 -2.79
CA ALA A 106 -34.15 22.77 -1.39
C ALA A 106 -33.13 23.91 -1.22
N PRO A 107 -33.41 24.92 -0.36
CA PRO A 107 -32.44 25.95 -0.03
C PRO A 107 -31.23 25.28 0.62
N VAL A 108 -30.04 25.52 0.04
CA VAL A 108 -28.76 25.03 0.55
C VAL A 108 -28.51 25.62 1.94
N THR A 109 -28.97 24.94 2.99
CA THR A 109 -28.59 25.29 4.36
C THR A 109 -27.12 24.92 4.58
N ALA A 110 -26.48 25.65 5.49
CA ALA A 110 -25.07 25.53 5.80
C ALA A 110 -24.68 24.07 6.11
N ASP A 111 -23.57 23.66 5.52
CA ASP A 111 -22.95 22.34 5.62
C ASP A 111 -23.82 21.19 5.11
N ASP A 112 -23.61 20.88 3.81
CA ASP A 112 -24.19 19.79 3.02
C ASP A 112 -24.33 18.49 3.84
N ASP A 113 -25.41 17.73 3.63
CA ASP A 113 -25.60 16.38 4.20
C ASP A 113 -24.32 15.56 3.96
N ASP A 114 -23.59 15.23 5.05
CA ASP A 114 -22.26 14.59 4.99
C ASP A 114 -22.28 13.36 4.07
N ASP A 115 -23.40 12.65 4.02
CA ASP A 115 -23.58 11.42 3.24
C ASP A 115 -23.55 11.63 1.73
N ASP A 116 -23.99 12.78 1.21
CA ASP A 116 -23.91 13.06 -0.23
C ASP A 116 -22.49 13.35 -0.68
N ILE A 117 -21.74 14.14 0.10
CA ILE A 117 -20.34 14.41 -0.18
C ILE A 117 -19.55 13.11 -0.06
N LEU A 118 -19.84 12.27 0.92
CA LEU A 118 -19.20 10.96 1.05
C LEU A 118 -19.47 10.05 -0.16
N ARG A 119 -20.70 10.04 -0.69
CA ARG A 119 -21.01 9.34 -1.96
C ARG A 119 -20.19 9.87 -3.13
N PHE A 120 -20.02 11.19 -3.23
CA PHE A 120 -19.16 11.80 -4.24
C PHE A 120 -17.67 11.41 -4.06
N CYS A 121 -17.18 11.39 -2.82
CA CYS A 121 -15.82 10.96 -2.50
C CYS A 121 -15.58 9.46 -2.78
N GLU A 122 -16.59 8.61 -2.67
CA GLU A 122 -16.48 7.18 -2.96
C GLU A 122 -16.09 6.92 -4.43
N ARG A 123 -16.56 7.76 -5.35
CA ARG A 123 -16.10 7.73 -6.75
C ARG A 123 -14.62 8.05 -6.91
N ALA A 124 -14.09 9.00 -6.13
CA ALA A 124 -12.67 9.30 -6.12
C ALA A 124 -11.86 8.10 -5.61
N ARG A 125 -12.32 7.44 -4.53
CA ARG A 125 -11.71 6.20 -4.02
C ARG A 125 -11.69 5.10 -5.09
N HIS A 126 -12.80 4.90 -5.80
CA HIS A 126 -12.87 3.94 -6.90
C HIS A 126 -11.92 4.28 -8.06
N LEU A 127 -11.74 5.56 -8.38
CA LEU A 127 -10.77 6.00 -9.38
C LEU A 127 -9.34 5.77 -8.93
N PHE A 128 -9.00 6.04 -7.67
CA PHE A 128 -7.70 5.67 -7.12
C PHE A 128 -7.46 4.16 -7.16
N LYS A 129 -8.49 3.33 -6.96
CA LYS A 129 -8.35 1.87 -7.06
C LYS A 129 -8.11 1.39 -8.51
N THR A 130 -8.89 1.92 -9.46
CA THR A 130 -8.82 1.52 -10.89
C THR A 130 -7.66 2.15 -11.64
N GLN A 131 -7.19 3.31 -11.19
CA GLN A 131 -6.02 4.03 -11.68
C GLN A 131 -5.00 4.18 -10.54
N SER A 132 -4.55 3.07 -9.98
CA SER A 132 -3.70 2.97 -8.78
C SER A 132 -2.52 3.93 -8.70
N ALA A 133 -1.81 4.12 -9.82
CA ALA A 133 -0.66 5.02 -9.91
C ALA A 133 -1.02 6.52 -9.96
N ARG A 134 -2.31 6.91 -9.97
CA ARG A 134 -2.76 8.31 -10.09
C ARG A 134 -2.21 9.18 -8.95
N CYS A 135 -1.79 10.41 -9.28
CA CYS A 135 -1.29 11.35 -8.29
C CYS A 135 -2.42 12.11 -7.58
N PHE A 136 -3.37 12.61 -8.37
CA PHE A 136 -4.58 13.27 -7.89
C PHE A 136 -5.71 13.15 -8.93
N VAL A 137 -6.95 13.36 -8.50
CA VAL A 137 -8.14 13.26 -9.33
C VAL A 137 -8.96 14.54 -9.23
N HIS A 138 -9.36 15.07 -10.38
CA HIS A 138 -10.32 16.18 -10.45
C HIS A 138 -11.75 15.67 -10.35
N GLY A 139 -12.60 16.45 -9.68
CA GLY A 139 -14.03 16.25 -9.57
C GLY A 139 -14.80 17.56 -9.67
N PHE A 140 -16.10 17.50 -9.96
CA PHE A 140 -16.98 18.65 -9.81
C PHE A 140 -18.40 18.25 -9.41
N LEU A 141 -19.08 19.14 -8.71
CA LEU A 141 -20.45 18.96 -8.24
C LEU A 141 -21.28 20.18 -8.69
N VAL A 142 -22.39 19.92 -9.36
CA VAL A 142 -23.39 20.94 -9.70
C VAL A 142 -24.66 20.66 -8.91
N ARG A 143 -25.10 21.62 -8.10
CA ARG A 143 -26.35 21.57 -7.33
C ARG A 143 -27.18 22.81 -7.63
N GLY A 144 -28.32 22.66 -8.31
CA GLY A 144 -29.02 23.82 -8.87
C GLY A 144 -28.05 24.67 -9.69
N ALA A 145 -28.01 25.99 -9.47
CA ALA A 145 -27.07 26.91 -10.14
C ALA A 145 -25.66 26.95 -9.53
N MET A 146 -25.34 26.12 -8.54
CA MET A 146 -24.06 26.20 -7.82
C MET A 146 -23.10 25.13 -8.32
N LEU A 147 -21.93 25.56 -8.80
CA LEU A 147 -20.80 24.72 -9.16
C LEU A 147 -19.77 24.71 -8.03
N LYS A 148 -19.28 23.53 -7.67
CA LYS A 148 -18.13 23.35 -6.77
C LYS A 148 -17.14 22.41 -7.43
N LEU A 149 -15.90 22.86 -7.59
CA LEU A 149 -14.81 22.07 -8.18
C LEU A 149 -14.04 21.39 -7.04
N TRP A 150 -13.50 20.21 -7.29
CA TRP A 150 -12.83 19.38 -6.29
C TRP A 150 -11.55 18.77 -6.83
N VAL A 151 -10.57 18.59 -5.95
CA VAL A 151 -9.41 17.74 -6.19
C VAL A 151 -9.24 16.79 -5.00
N PHE A 152 -8.90 15.55 -5.32
CA PHE A 152 -8.58 14.49 -4.38
C PHE A 152 -7.13 14.07 -4.59
N ASP A 153 -6.31 14.15 -3.55
CA ASP A 153 -4.95 13.61 -3.54
C ASP A 153 -4.72 12.74 -2.30
N ARG A 154 -3.48 12.32 -2.08
CA ARG A 154 -3.15 11.42 -0.96
C ARG A 154 -3.11 12.10 0.42
N SER A 155 -3.29 13.41 0.48
CA SER A 155 -3.38 14.19 1.72
C SER A 155 -4.81 14.62 2.05
N GLY A 156 -5.75 14.43 1.12
CA GLY A 156 -7.15 14.73 1.37
C GLY A 156 -7.95 15.10 0.13
N ALA A 157 -9.14 15.64 0.39
CA ALA A 157 -9.99 16.24 -0.62
C ALA A 157 -10.17 17.73 -0.32
N TYR A 158 -10.11 18.55 -1.36
CA TYR A 158 -10.27 19.99 -1.25
C TYR A 158 -11.08 20.55 -2.40
N SER A 159 -11.77 21.65 -2.13
CA SER A 159 -12.71 22.22 -3.09
C SER A 159 -12.43 23.69 -3.36
N SER A 160 -12.91 24.17 -4.51
CA SER A 160 -13.13 25.60 -4.72
C SER A 160 -14.16 26.16 -3.75
N GLU A 161 -14.24 27.48 -3.68
CA GLU A 161 -15.44 28.19 -3.25
C GLU A 161 -16.64 27.82 -4.14
N ARG A 162 -17.86 28.08 -3.65
CA ARG A 162 -19.08 27.88 -4.44
C ARG A 162 -19.16 28.92 -5.55
N LEU A 163 -19.32 28.47 -6.79
CA LEU A 163 -19.39 29.30 -7.99
C LEU A 163 -20.83 29.36 -8.48
N ASP A 164 -21.43 30.56 -8.47
CA ASP A 164 -22.80 30.78 -8.96
C ASP A 164 -22.81 30.87 -10.49
N LEU A 165 -23.35 29.84 -11.14
CA LEU A 165 -23.48 29.73 -12.59
C LEU A 165 -24.56 30.66 -13.15
N ALA A 166 -25.52 31.13 -12.35
CA ALA A 166 -26.49 32.13 -12.81
C ALA A 166 -25.81 33.50 -12.99
N GLN A 167 -24.83 33.80 -12.16
CA GLN A 167 -24.03 35.03 -12.27
C GLN A 167 -22.88 34.90 -13.28
N LYS A 168 -22.24 33.73 -13.34
CA LYS A 168 -21.05 33.48 -14.18
C LYS A 168 -21.16 32.13 -14.92
N PRO A 169 -22.05 32.02 -15.91
CA PRO A 169 -22.29 30.76 -16.63
C PRO A 169 -21.08 30.27 -17.42
N ASP A 170 -20.13 31.15 -17.74
CA ASP A 170 -18.91 30.82 -18.46
C ASP A 170 -17.94 29.97 -17.61
N LEU A 171 -18.05 29.97 -16.28
CA LEU A 171 -17.17 29.20 -15.41
C LEU A 171 -17.28 27.68 -15.61
N LEU A 172 -18.49 27.16 -15.83
CA LEU A 172 -18.69 25.74 -16.11
C LEU A 172 -18.00 25.34 -17.42
N VAL A 173 -18.16 26.17 -18.45
CA VAL A 173 -17.53 25.94 -19.76
C VAL A 173 -16.00 26.00 -19.65
N ARG A 174 -15.46 26.98 -18.91
CA ARG A 174 -14.01 27.09 -18.66
C ARG A 174 -13.47 25.87 -17.93
N ALA A 175 -14.19 25.38 -16.91
CA ALA A 175 -13.78 24.19 -16.18
C ALA A 175 -13.76 22.93 -17.07
N LEU A 176 -14.84 22.69 -17.82
CA LEU A 176 -14.93 21.55 -18.73
C LEU A 176 -13.91 21.61 -19.88
N ALA A 177 -13.67 22.80 -20.43
CA ALA A 177 -12.60 23.00 -21.40
C ALA A 177 -11.23 22.75 -20.78
N GLY A 178 -11.01 23.23 -19.55
CA GLY A 178 -9.78 22.97 -18.80
C GLY A 178 -9.51 21.48 -18.65
N TYR A 179 -10.46 20.70 -18.13
CA TYR A 179 -10.29 19.25 -18.00
C TYR A 179 -10.01 18.54 -19.33
N THR A 180 -10.53 19.09 -20.43
CA THR A 180 -10.27 18.58 -21.78
C THR A 180 -8.84 18.84 -22.24
N PHE A 181 -8.33 20.04 -22.01
CA PHE A 181 -7.03 20.48 -22.53
C PHE A 181 -5.85 20.33 -21.56
N MET A 182 -6.12 20.03 -20.30
CA MET A 182 -5.09 19.69 -19.32
C MET A 182 -4.19 18.57 -19.88
N THR A 183 -2.89 18.74 -19.72
CA THR A 183 -1.94 17.63 -19.94
C THR A 183 -2.26 16.46 -19.01
N ASP A 184 -1.69 15.28 -19.28
CA ASP A 184 -1.86 14.13 -18.39
C ASP A 184 -1.39 14.45 -16.97
N GLU A 185 -0.30 15.22 -16.83
CA GLU A 185 0.22 15.67 -15.53
C GLU A 185 -0.75 16.64 -14.82
N GLU A 186 -1.28 17.64 -15.53
CA GLU A 186 -2.26 18.60 -14.96
C GLU A 186 -3.59 17.93 -14.59
N ALA A 187 -3.96 16.86 -15.31
CA ALA A 187 -5.09 16.03 -14.94
C ALA A 187 -4.78 15.15 -13.72
N GLY A 188 -3.52 14.92 -13.39
CA GLY A 188 -3.07 14.15 -12.22
C GLY A 188 -2.66 12.71 -12.52
N PHE A 189 -2.47 12.35 -13.79
CA PHE A 189 -1.84 11.08 -14.16
C PHE A 189 -0.36 11.08 -13.78
N ASN A 190 0.12 9.93 -13.32
CA ASN A 190 1.53 9.71 -13.07
C ASN A 190 2.27 9.48 -14.39
N THR A 191 2.97 10.51 -14.84
CA THR A 191 3.71 10.51 -16.11
C THR A 191 5.06 9.77 -16.03
N PHE A 192 5.46 9.28 -14.84
CA PHE A 192 6.61 8.40 -14.69
C PHE A 192 6.36 7.01 -15.28
N VAL A 193 5.11 6.54 -15.25
CA VAL A 193 4.67 5.32 -15.94
C VAL A 193 4.40 5.68 -17.41
N LYS A 194 5.26 5.22 -18.30
CA LYS A 194 5.13 5.41 -19.74
C LYS A 194 4.37 4.24 -20.34
N ARG A 195 3.26 4.51 -21.04
CA ARG A 195 2.48 3.51 -21.78
C ARG A 195 2.92 3.49 -23.25
N LEU A 196 3.21 2.31 -23.77
CA LEU A 196 3.49 2.07 -25.19
C LEU A 196 2.26 1.45 -25.86
N PRO A 197 2.00 1.74 -27.14
CA PRO A 197 1.06 0.95 -27.93
C PRO A 197 1.61 -0.47 -28.19
N PRO A 198 0.80 -1.54 -28.05
CA PRO A 198 -0.61 -1.58 -27.62
C PRO A 198 -0.77 -1.27 -26.12
N GLU A 199 -1.89 -0.64 -25.72
CA GLU A 199 -2.18 -0.02 -24.40
C GLU A 199 -1.94 -0.89 -23.14
N SER A 200 -1.52 -2.15 -23.29
CA SER A 200 -1.11 -3.05 -22.22
C SER A 200 0.38 -2.98 -21.87
N ASP A 201 1.23 -2.37 -22.71
CA ASP A 201 2.66 -2.30 -22.44
C ASP A 201 3.04 -1.02 -21.68
N SER A 202 3.68 -1.16 -20.53
CA SER A 202 4.06 -0.03 -19.67
C SER A 202 5.48 -0.18 -19.16
N TYR A 203 6.18 0.93 -18.94
CA TYR A 203 7.52 0.93 -18.37
C TYR A 203 7.78 2.16 -17.50
N VAL A 204 8.77 2.06 -16.63
CA VAL A 204 9.33 3.17 -15.85
C VAL A 204 10.80 3.31 -16.15
N THR A 205 11.34 4.53 -16.04
CA THR A 205 12.78 4.76 -16.21
C THR A 205 13.31 5.66 -15.10
N PHE A 206 14.14 5.08 -14.24
CA PHE A 206 14.81 5.80 -13.16
C PHE A 206 16.00 6.56 -13.70
N ASN A 207 16.07 7.86 -13.38
CA ASN A 207 17.24 8.72 -13.66
C ASN A 207 17.76 8.63 -15.11
N GLN A 208 16.89 8.33 -16.08
CA GLN A 208 17.25 8.08 -17.49
C GLN A 208 18.27 6.94 -17.73
N ARG A 209 18.43 6.01 -16.78
CA ARG A 209 19.42 4.93 -16.84
C ARG A 209 18.80 3.54 -16.77
N HIS A 210 17.98 3.28 -15.75
CA HIS A 210 17.42 1.96 -15.49
C HIS A 210 15.96 1.92 -15.91
N THR A 211 15.66 1.14 -16.94
CA THR A 211 14.29 0.97 -17.46
C THR A 211 13.74 -0.40 -17.09
N PHE A 212 12.55 -0.39 -16.49
CA PHE A 212 11.82 -1.58 -16.07
C PHE A 212 10.49 -1.65 -16.80
N ARG A 213 10.23 -2.76 -17.48
CA ARG A 213 8.95 -3.04 -18.12
C ARG A 213 7.99 -3.61 -17.08
N LEU A 214 6.82 -3.00 -16.93
CA LEU A 214 5.80 -3.35 -15.95
C LEU A 214 4.87 -4.42 -16.51
N TRP A 215 4.46 -5.33 -15.65
CA TRP A 215 3.39 -6.28 -15.96
C TRP A 215 2.04 -5.57 -15.88
N PRO A 216 1.07 -5.91 -16.74
CA PRO A 216 -0.25 -5.28 -16.73
C PRO A 216 -1.02 -5.56 -15.43
N GLU A 217 -0.82 -6.73 -14.84
CA GLU A 217 -1.47 -7.12 -13.59
C GLU A 217 -0.74 -6.53 -12.37
N LEU A 218 -1.50 -5.85 -11.51
CA LEU A 218 -1.00 -5.29 -10.26
C LEU A 218 -0.76 -6.40 -9.24
N MET A 219 0.36 -6.32 -8.53
CA MET A 219 0.65 -7.16 -7.37
C MET A 219 -0.10 -6.69 -6.13
N ALA A 220 -0.17 -5.36 -5.94
CA ALA A 220 -0.88 -4.74 -4.82
C ALA A 220 -1.39 -3.35 -5.21
N THR A 221 -2.52 -2.95 -4.62
CA THR A 221 -3.10 -1.61 -4.76
C THR A 221 -3.87 -1.24 -3.49
N ALA A 222 -3.80 0.03 -3.10
CA ALA A 222 -4.60 0.57 -2.00
C ALA A 222 -6.08 0.76 -2.40
N ASP A 223 -6.98 0.64 -1.43
CA ASP A 223 -8.42 0.87 -1.57
C ASP A 223 -8.92 2.00 -0.66
N TYR A 224 -8.12 3.06 -0.58
CA TYR A 224 -8.38 4.29 0.17
C TYR A 224 -7.77 5.48 -0.60
N ILE A 225 -8.25 6.70 -0.33
CA ILE A 225 -7.76 7.97 -0.88
C ILE A 225 -6.54 8.44 -0.09
N VAL A 226 -6.67 8.67 1.23
CA VAL A 226 -5.65 9.32 2.06
C VAL A 226 -4.70 8.31 2.68
N GLY A 227 -3.38 8.52 2.52
CA GLY A 227 -2.35 7.67 3.11
C GLY A 227 -1.27 7.24 2.13
N PRO A 228 -0.55 6.14 2.41
CA PRO A 228 0.54 5.66 1.56
C PRO A 228 0.16 5.31 0.13
N GLY A 229 -1.09 4.89 -0.11
CA GLY A 229 -1.59 4.69 -1.47
C GLY A 229 -0.76 3.69 -2.29
N THR A 230 -0.15 2.71 -1.63
CA THR A 230 0.88 1.85 -2.20
C THR A 230 0.35 1.06 -3.41
N THR A 231 1.16 1.04 -4.47
CA THR A 231 0.89 0.31 -5.72
C THR A 231 2.13 -0.45 -6.12
N CYS A 232 2.01 -1.76 -6.35
CA CYS A 232 3.13 -2.62 -6.71
C CYS A 232 2.91 -3.29 -8.06
N TYR A 233 3.94 -3.24 -8.92
CA TYR A 233 4.00 -3.94 -10.20
C TYR A 233 5.11 -4.99 -10.17
N ALA A 234 4.83 -6.15 -10.76
CA ALA A 234 5.89 -7.05 -11.19
C ALA A 234 6.57 -6.44 -12.43
N ALA A 235 7.89 -6.59 -12.53
CA ALA A 235 8.65 -5.98 -13.62
C ALA A 235 9.86 -6.82 -14.06
N SER A 236 10.30 -6.58 -15.30
CA SER A 236 11.55 -7.11 -15.85
C SER A 236 12.46 -5.97 -16.30
N THR A 237 13.78 -6.20 -16.21
CA THR A 237 14.78 -5.33 -16.83
C THR A 237 14.68 -5.42 -18.35
N GLN A 238 14.62 -4.29 -19.06
CA GLN A 238 14.56 -4.01 -20.53
C GLN A 238 14.15 -5.11 -21.56
N THR A 239 14.58 -6.36 -21.42
CA THR A 239 14.17 -7.50 -22.24
C THR A 239 12.84 -8.10 -21.78
N ALA A 240 12.00 -8.51 -22.75
CA ALA A 240 10.86 -9.37 -22.47
C ALA A 240 11.35 -10.70 -21.88
N GLY A 241 10.99 -10.97 -20.63
CA GLY A 241 11.39 -12.16 -19.87
C GLY A 241 10.46 -12.31 -18.68
N GLU A 242 10.64 -13.34 -17.86
CA GLU A 242 9.84 -13.46 -16.63
C GLU A 242 10.16 -12.32 -15.66
N PRO A 243 9.16 -11.79 -14.94
CA PRO A 243 9.39 -10.69 -14.03
C PRO A 243 10.26 -11.15 -12.86
N ASN A 244 11.19 -10.29 -12.44
CA ASN A 244 12.19 -10.60 -11.42
C ASN A 244 12.42 -9.45 -10.43
N THR A 245 11.68 -8.36 -10.62
CA THR A 245 11.79 -7.09 -9.91
C THR A 245 10.40 -6.64 -9.47
N VAL A 246 10.31 -5.92 -8.36
CA VAL A 246 9.11 -5.22 -7.90
C VAL A 246 9.31 -3.72 -8.08
N ILE A 247 8.34 -3.06 -8.73
CA ILE A 247 8.25 -1.60 -8.79
C ILE A 247 7.14 -1.16 -7.84
N LYS A 248 7.51 -0.48 -6.77
CA LYS A 248 6.62 0.00 -5.72
C LYS A 248 6.49 1.52 -5.80
N PHE A 249 5.27 2.01 -5.92
CA PHE A 249 4.91 3.41 -5.72
C PHE A 249 4.26 3.58 -4.37
N SER A 250 4.66 4.59 -3.59
CA SER A 250 4.05 4.88 -2.29
C SER A 250 4.25 6.33 -1.89
N TRP A 251 3.31 6.87 -1.11
CA TRP A 251 3.31 8.23 -0.60
C TRP A 251 3.81 8.26 0.84
N ARG A 252 4.90 8.98 1.08
CA ARG A 252 5.58 9.02 2.38
C ARG A 252 5.50 10.41 3.00
N GLU A 253 5.42 10.49 4.32
CA GLU A 253 5.46 11.76 5.06
C GLU A 253 6.87 12.18 5.44
N ASP A 254 7.82 11.24 5.47
CA ASP A 254 9.21 11.52 5.74
C ASP A 254 9.88 12.23 4.56
N GLN A 255 10.92 13.02 4.84
CA GLN A 255 11.72 13.69 3.80
C GLN A 255 12.80 12.75 3.26
N GLU A 256 13.41 11.95 4.14
CA GLU A 256 14.41 10.94 3.79
C GLU A 256 13.81 9.54 3.98
N PRO A 257 13.66 8.72 2.91
CA PRO A 257 12.94 7.46 2.99
C PRO A 257 13.75 6.44 3.81
N THR A 258 13.25 6.12 5.01
CA THR A 258 13.96 5.25 5.97
C THR A 258 14.29 3.88 5.39
N GLU A 259 13.31 3.24 4.72
CA GLU A 259 13.47 1.94 4.06
C GLU A 259 14.61 1.98 3.02
N VAL A 260 14.57 2.95 2.10
CA VAL A 260 15.59 3.10 1.04
C VAL A 260 16.98 3.30 1.62
N ARG A 261 17.10 4.13 2.66
CA ARG A 261 18.38 4.38 3.35
C ARG A 261 18.92 3.10 3.98
N LEU A 262 18.08 2.35 4.69
CA LEU A 262 18.49 1.13 5.38
C LEU A 262 18.79 -0.02 4.42
N LEU A 263 18.08 -0.12 3.29
CA LEU A 263 18.41 -1.08 2.22
C LEU A 263 19.75 -0.76 1.57
N LYS A 264 20.05 0.53 1.30
CA LYS A 264 21.39 0.95 0.82
C LYS A 264 22.47 0.57 1.83
N LEU A 265 22.24 0.88 3.10
CA LEU A 265 23.18 0.58 4.18
C LEU A 265 23.41 -0.94 4.35
N ALA A 266 22.35 -1.74 4.28
CA ALA A 266 22.44 -3.20 4.33
C ALA A 266 23.26 -3.74 3.14
N HIS A 267 23.07 -3.19 1.94
CA HIS A 267 23.85 -3.56 0.76
C HIS A 267 25.34 -3.17 0.91
N GLU A 268 25.63 -1.93 1.31
CA GLU A 268 26.99 -1.43 1.54
C GLU A 268 27.75 -2.26 2.59
N ARG A 269 27.03 -2.73 3.61
CA ARG A 269 27.57 -3.58 4.68
C ARG A 269 27.50 -5.08 4.35
N ASN A 270 27.19 -5.45 3.11
CA ASN A 270 27.17 -6.83 2.61
C ASN A 270 26.25 -7.76 3.41
N ALA A 271 25.07 -7.26 3.81
CA ALA A 271 24.00 -8.08 4.37
C ALA A 271 23.57 -9.15 3.36
N TRP A 272 23.29 -10.35 3.85
CA TRP A 272 22.86 -11.50 3.04
C TRP A 272 21.41 -11.82 3.36
N GLY A 273 20.64 -12.30 2.37
CA GLY A 273 19.24 -12.72 2.59
C GLY A 273 18.23 -11.57 2.74
N VAL A 274 18.62 -10.34 2.36
CA VAL A 274 17.75 -9.16 2.38
C VAL A 274 17.34 -8.77 0.96
N ILE A 275 16.15 -8.20 0.80
CA ILE A 275 15.72 -7.60 -0.46
C ILE A 275 16.75 -6.56 -0.92
N GLN A 276 17.04 -6.54 -2.21
CA GLN A 276 18.02 -5.62 -2.79
C GLN A 276 17.32 -4.43 -3.44
N LEU A 277 17.74 -3.22 -3.08
CA LEU A 277 17.35 -2.00 -3.75
C LEU A 277 18.10 -1.89 -5.09
N LEU A 278 17.35 -1.76 -6.20
CA LEU A 278 17.90 -1.50 -7.53
C LEU A 278 17.94 -0.01 -7.84
N ASP A 279 16.85 0.71 -7.55
CA ASP A 279 16.76 2.15 -7.80
C ASP A 279 15.65 2.80 -6.96
N HIS A 280 15.71 4.13 -6.82
CA HIS A 280 14.74 4.94 -6.09
C HIS A 280 14.64 6.34 -6.69
N GLN A 281 13.43 6.88 -6.80
CA GLN A 281 13.20 8.25 -7.22
C GLN A 281 11.95 8.85 -6.56
N ASP A 282 12.09 10.03 -5.96
CA ASP A 282 10.95 10.86 -5.57
C ASP A 282 10.37 11.56 -6.80
N LEU A 283 9.04 11.56 -6.92
CA LEU A 283 8.32 11.96 -8.12
C LEU A 283 7.48 13.22 -7.93
N VAL A 284 6.63 13.24 -6.90
CA VAL A 284 5.64 14.31 -6.69
C VAL A 284 5.57 14.66 -5.22
N ASN A 285 5.53 15.95 -4.89
CA ASN A 285 5.39 16.46 -3.53
C ASN A 285 4.05 17.19 -3.40
N VAL A 286 3.20 16.81 -2.46
CA VAL A 286 1.88 17.42 -2.29
C VAL A 286 2.00 18.91 -2.01
N ALA A 287 3.00 19.34 -1.22
CA ALA A 287 3.24 20.75 -0.98
C ALA A 287 3.43 21.55 -2.28
N ASP A 288 4.09 20.97 -3.29
CA ASP A 288 4.30 21.60 -4.60
C ASP A 288 3.00 21.64 -5.42
N LEU A 289 2.17 20.59 -5.32
CA LEU A 289 0.82 20.60 -5.89
C LEU A 289 -0.06 21.68 -5.27
N HIS A 290 0.12 21.95 -3.98
CA HIS A 290 -0.67 22.90 -3.19
C HIS A 290 -0.14 24.33 -3.21
N GLN A 291 1.03 24.59 -3.79
CA GLN A 291 1.57 25.95 -3.93
C GLN A 291 0.54 26.89 -4.56
N GLU A 292 0.50 28.14 -4.09
CA GLU A 292 -0.40 29.22 -4.53
C GLU A 292 -1.87 29.10 -4.06
N MET A 293 -2.22 28.07 -3.30
CA MET A 293 -3.52 27.93 -2.66
C MET A 293 -3.43 28.19 -1.14
N ASP A 294 -4.49 28.73 -0.56
CA ASP A 294 -4.59 29.00 0.87
C ASP A 294 -5.56 28.02 1.54
N PHE A 295 -4.99 27.08 2.28
CA PHE A 295 -5.73 26.03 2.98
C PHE A 295 -6.18 26.53 4.35
N PRO A 296 -7.44 26.27 4.77
CA PRO A 296 -7.98 26.78 6.03
C PRO A 296 -7.29 26.20 7.28
N ARG A 297 -6.52 25.13 7.12
CA ARG A 297 -5.76 24.45 8.17
C ARG A 297 -4.62 23.63 7.56
N PRO A 298 -3.59 23.25 8.34
CA PRO A 298 -2.50 22.43 7.84
C PRO A 298 -2.98 21.08 7.29
N PHE A 299 -2.30 20.58 6.26
CA PHE A 299 -2.45 19.24 5.70
C PHE A 299 -1.19 18.42 5.97
N ALA A 300 -1.31 17.09 5.96
CA ALA A 300 -0.16 16.20 6.03
C ALA A 300 0.57 16.21 4.69
N ASN A 301 1.78 16.75 4.61
CA ASN A 301 2.53 16.72 3.36
C ASN A 301 3.01 15.30 3.05
N ARG A 302 2.87 14.88 1.79
CA ARG A 302 3.33 13.57 1.31
C ARG A 302 4.15 13.69 0.04
N ILE A 303 5.13 12.81 -0.10
CA ILE A 303 5.99 12.69 -1.29
C ILE A 303 5.72 11.33 -1.93
N LEU A 304 5.32 11.30 -3.20
CA LEU A 304 5.26 10.09 -3.99
C LEU A 304 6.68 9.64 -4.34
N SER A 305 7.04 8.44 -3.91
CA SER A 305 8.30 7.79 -4.24
C SER A 305 8.05 6.53 -5.07
N CYS A 306 8.96 6.24 -5.98
CA CYS A 306 9.05 4.98 -6.70
C CYS A 306 10.33 4.25 -6.29
N VAL A 307 10.20 2.96 -5.97
CA VAL A 307 11.29 2.08 -5.50
C VAL A 307 11.30 0.82 -6.37
N ALA A 308 12.48 0.46 -6.89
CA ALA A 308 12.71 -0.79 -7.60
C ALA A 308 13.51 -1.77 -6.72
N THR A 309 13.01 -2.99 -6.53
CA THR A 309 13.66 -4.01 -5.67
C THR A 309 13.69 -5.41 -6.30
N THR A 310 14.64 -6.24 -5.89
CA THR A 310 14.78 -7.63 -6.34
C THR A 310 15.22 -8.54 -5.17
N PRO A 311 14.87 -9.83 -5.14
CA PRO A 311 14.06 -10.59 -6.11
C PRO A 311 12.56 -10.36 -5.97
N LEU A 312 11.84 -10.54 -7.09
CA LEU A 312 10.43 -10.93 -7.05
C LEU A 312 10.34 -12.37 -6.52
N GLY A 313 9.61 -12.58 -5.44
CA GLY A 313 9.38 -13.89 -4.83
C GLY A 313 7.91 -14.14 -4.51
N ARG A 314 7.62 -15.27 -3.86
CA ARG A 314 6.27 -15.64 -3.39
C ARG A 314 6.15 -15.37 -1.89
N PRO A 315 5.01 -14.94 -1.34
CA PRO A 315 4.79 -14.91 0.10
C PRO A 315 5.16 -16.24 0.77
N ILE A 316 5.72 -16.19 1.99
CA ILE A 316 6.24 -17.37 2.69
C ILE A 316 5.19 -18.50 2.86
N ARG A 317 3.89 -18.17 2.92
CA ARG A 317 2.79 -19.14 3.06
C ARG A 317 2.48 -19.90 1.77
N GLN A 318 2.92 -19.39 0.62
CA GLN A 318 2.75 -20.07 -0.68
C GLN A 318 3.86 -21.09 -0.95
N PHE A 319 4.44 -21.68 0.10
CA PHE A 319 5.46 -22.73 -0.04
C PHE A 319 4.86 -23.93 -0.79
N ALA A 320 5.64 -24.49 -1.71
CA ALA A 320 5.27 -25.65 -2.50
C ALA A 320 5.39 -26.95 -1.72
N SER A 321 6.13 -26.97 -0.60
CA SER A 321 6.25 -28.12 0.31
C SER A 321 6.81 -27.69 1.68
N ILE A 322 6.57 -28.47 2.75
CA ILE A 322 7.12 -28.18 4.08
C ILE A 322 8.67 -28.10 4.07
N PRO A 323 9.42 -28.98 3.37
CA PRO A 323 10.86 -28.80 3.24
C PRO A 323 11.27 -27.44 2.65
N GLU A 324 10.56 -26.94 1.63
CA GLU A 324 10.83 -25.61 1.07
C GLU A 324 10.61 -24.51 2.12
N LEU A 325 9.52 -24.57 2.88
CA LEU A 325 9.26 -23.65 3.98
C LEU A 325 10.40 -23.67 5.01
N LEU A 326 10.84 -24.86 5.43
CA LEU A 326 11.90 -25.00 6.43
C LEU A 326 13.25 -24.50 5.91
N GLU A 327 13.56 -24.70 4.63
CA GLU A 327 14.75 -24.12 4.00
C GLU A 327 14.68 -22.59 3.92
N ALA A 328 13.50 -22.03 3.61
CA ALA A 328 13.29 -20.59 3.62
C ALA A 328 13.42 -19.99 5.02
N LEU A 329 12.82 -20.62 6.05
CA LEU A 329 12.94 -20.19 7.45
C LEU A 329 14.40 -20.27 7.96
N ARG A 330 15.15 -21.32 7.58
CA ARG A 330 16.59 -21.41 7.84
C ARG A 330 17.34 -20.22 7.25
N ASP A 331 17.07 -19.90 5.98
CA ASP A 331 17.74 -18.79 5.30
C ASP A 331 17.34 -17.44 5.90
N LEU A 332 16.12 -17.28 6.40
CA LEU A 332 15.68 -16.09 7.15
C LEU A 332 16.42 -15.93 8.48
N VAL A 333 16.69 -17.02 9.22
CA VAL A 333 17.55 -16.96 10.41
C VAL A 333 18.95 -16.45 10.04
N ARG A 334 19.53 -16.96 8.95
CA ARG A 334 20.84 -16.51 8.45
C ARG A 334 20.81 -15.06 7.95
N ALA A 335 19.69 -14.63 7.37
CA ALA A 335 19.49 -13.26 6.93
C ALA A 335 19.46 -12.29 8.12
N LEU A 336 18.68 -12.60 9.15
CA LEU A 336 18.63 -11.85 10.40
C LEU A 336 20.00 -11.81 11.09
N HIS A 337 20.73 -12.93 11.09
CA HIS A 337 22.10 -12.97 11.60
C HIS A 337 23.02 -12.02 10.84
N SER A 338 23.03 -12.10 9.51
CA SER A 338 23.86 -11.27 8.64
C SER A 338 23.51 -9.79 8.78
N LEU A 339 22.22 -9.46 8.89
CA LEU A 339 21.72 -8.11 9.09
C LEU A 339 22.18 -7.53 10.44
N TYR A 340 22.11 -8.32 11.52
CA TYR A 340 22.57 -7.88 12.84
C TYR A 340 24.10 -7.77 12.92
N VAL A 341 24.83 -8.82 12.52
CA VAL A 341 26.28 -8.89 12.74
C VAL A 341 27.06 -8.08 11.72
N LYS A 342 26.74 -8.19 10.43
CA LYS A 342 27.48 -7.47 9.37
C LYS A 342 26.91 -6.08 9.16
N ALA A 343 25.59 -5.99 9.03
CA ALA A 343 24.95 -4.72 8.70
C ALA A 343 24.64 -3.85 9.90
N ARG A 344 24.74 -4.37 11.13
CA ARG A 344 24.42 -3.63 12.36
C ARG A 344 23.02 -3.03 12.31
N ILE A 345 22.07 -3.77 11.74
CA ILE A 345 20.67 -3.37 11.60
C ILE A 345 19.79 -4.40 12.32
N LEU A 346 18.74 -3.92 13.01
CA LEU A 346 17.62 -4.76 13.46
C LEU A 346 16.43 -4.57 12.53
N HIS A 347 15.71 -5.65 12.23
CA HIS A 347 14.54 -5.59 11.36
C HIS A 347 13.33 -5.00 12.08
N ARG A 348 13.05 -5.46 13.31
CA ARG A 348 12.00 -5.02 14.24
C ARG A 348 10.56 -5.27 13.81
N ASP A 349 10.33 -5.66 12.57
CA ASP A 349 8.99 -6.01 12.06
C ASP A 349 8.96 -7.33 11.28
N VAL A 350 9.51 -8.39 11.87
CA VAL A 350 9.45 -9.74 11.29
C VAL A 350 8.04 -10.29 11.44
N ALA A 351 7.33 -10.48 10.33
CA ALA A 351 5.95 -10.97 10.26
C ALA A 351 5.71 -11.69 8.94
N ILE A 352 4.64 -12.49 8.83
CA ILE A 352 4.38 -13.32 7.63
C ILE A 352 4.44 -12.50 6.33
N LYS A 353 3.77 -11.34 6.29
CA LYS A 353 3.74 -10.44 5.12
C LYS A 353 5.11 -9.92 4.65
N ASN A 354 6.10 -9.87 5.55
CA ASN A 354 7.43 -9.33 5.28
C ASN A 354 8.45 -10.41 4.88
N LEU A 355 7.98 -11.63 4.57
CA LEU A 355 8.83 -12.79 4.27
C LEU A 355 8.43 -13.41 2.94
N ILE A 356 9.41 -13.63 2.07
CA ILE A 356 9.19 -14.28 0.78
C ILE A 356 10.10 -15.48 0.55
N ILE A 357 9.61 -16.39 -0.28
CA ILE A 357 10.38 -17.45 -0.94
C ILE A 357 10.84 -16.91 -2.28
N ALA A 358 12.14 -16.66 -2.39
CA ALA A 358 12.78 -16.23 -3.62
C ALA A 358 12.96 -17.43 -4.59
N PRO A 359 12.90 -17.19 -5.92
CA PRO A 359 13.19 -18.22 -6.91
C PRO A 359 14.64 -18.71 -6.74
N HIS A 360 14.83 -20.03 -6.80
CA HIS A 360 16.16 -20.61 -6.65
C HIS A 360 17.02 -20.32 -7.89
N ARG A 361 17.97 -19.39 -7.76
CA ARG A 361 18.86 -18.96 -8.87
C ARG A 361 20.21 -19.67 -8.85
N SER A 362 20.71 -19.99 -7.66
CA SER A 362 21.97 -20.71 -7.44
C SER A 362 22.01 -21.36 -6.05
N ALA A 363 22.97 -22.26 -5.82
CA ALA A 363 23.17 -22.88 -4.51
C ALA A 363 23.41 -21.86 -3.37
N ASP A 364 24.03 -20.73 -3.70
CA ASP A 364 24.34 -19.65 -2.73
C ASP A 364 23.23 -18.59 -2.60
N SER A 365 22.19 -18.67 -3.45
CA SER A 365 21.06 -17.74 -3.39
C SER A 365 20.13 -18.09 -2.22
N PRO A 366 19.74 -17.10 -1.39
CA PRO A 366 18.80 -17.33 -0.29
C PRO A 366 17.46 -17.78 -0.84
N LYS A 367 16.87 -18.83 -0.28
CA LYS A 367 15.48 -19.19 -0.54
C LYS A 367 14.52 -18.29 0.24
N GLY A 368 14.84 -17.98 1.50
CA GLY A 368 14.07 -17.04 2.32
C GLY A 368 14.68 -15.65 2.28
N VAL A 369 13.88 -14.62 1.97
CA VAL A 369 14.32 -13.23 1.89
C VAL A 369 13.45 -12.32 2.74
N LEU A 370 14.10 -11.41 3.49
CA LEU A 370 13.47 -10.37 4.30
C LEU A 370 13.06 -9.17 3.43
N LEU A 371 11.81 -8.72 3.59
CA LEU A 371 11.24 -7.53 2.99
C LEU A 371 10.99 -6.44 4.04
N ASP A 372 10.68 -5.23 3.59
CA ASP A 372 10.18 -4.11 4.39
C ASP A 372 11.10 -3.64 5.53
N PHE A 373 11.81 -2.54 5.27
CA PHE A 373 12.73 -1.91 6.21
C PHE A 373 12.18 -0.60 6.79
N ASN A 374 10.86 -0.39 6.76
CA ASN A 374 10.23 0.83 7.27
C ASN A 374 10.45 1.04 8.78
N PHE A 375 10.48 -0.06 9.56
CA PHE A 375 10.70 -0.04 11.02
C PHE A 375 12.11 -0.45 11.45
N ALA A 376 12.99 -0.73 10.50
CA ALA A 376 14.34 -1.19 10.79
C ALA A 376 15.17 -0.12 11.51
N LEU A 377 16.17 -0.56 12.28
CA LEU A 377 17.01 0.31 13.11
C LEU A 377 18.49 0.10 12.79
N ASP A 378 19.18 1.15 12.38
CA ASP A 378 20.65 1.19 12.34
C ASP A 378 21.20 1.34 13.76
N LEU A 379 21.93 0.33 14.24
CA LEU A 379 22.52 0.27 15.57
C LEU A 379 23.70 1.26 15.74
N ASP A 380 24.17 1.88 14.67
CA ASP A 380 25.17 2.94 14.72
C ASP A 380 24.56 4.35 14.82
N SER A 381 23.24 4.47 14.59
CA SER A 381 22.52 5.74 14.53
C SER A 381 21.30 5.76 15.46
N VAL A 382 21.43 5.18 16.65
CA VAL A 382 20.32 4.92 17.57
C VAL A 382 19.81 6.19 18.24
N ARG A 383 18.48 6.34 18.31
CA ARG A 383 17.86 7.47 19.02
C ARG A 383 17.78 7.20 20.52
N PRO A 384 17.70 8.25 21.37
CA PRO A 384 17.57 8.08 22.83
C PRO A 384 16.32 7.28 23.23
N VAL A 385 15.23 7.43 22.46
CA VAL A 385 13.96 6.74 22.66
C VAL A 385 13.58 6.06 21.35
N GLU A 386 13.35 4.75 21.42
CA GLU A 386 12.90 3.94 20.28
C GLU A 386 11.41 3.61 20.46
N PRO A 387 10.57 3.83 19.43
CA PRO A 387 9.15 3.50 19.51
C PRO A 387 8.94 1.99 19.64
N MET A 388 7.86 1.58 20.30
CA MET A 388 7.40 0.20 20.23
C MET A 388 6.83 -0.03 18.83
N VAL A 389 7.44 -0.96 18.08
CA VAL A 389 7.09 -1.27 16.68
C VAL A 389 7.09 -2.78 16.50
N GLY A 390 6.39 -3.24 15.47
CA GLY A 390 6.23 -4.64 15.11
C GLY A 390 4.78 -4.93 14.70
N SER A 391 4.58 -6.09 14.08
CA SER A 391 3.26 -6.52 13.63
C SER A 391 2.50 -7.27 14.72
N ASP A 392 1.19 -7.02 14.79
CA ASP A 392 0.26 -7.71 15.69
C ASP A 392 0.33 -9.23 15.51
N GLY A 393 0.22 -9.99 16.60
CA GLY A 393 0.38 -11.45 16.60
C GLY A 393 1.85 -11.92 16.58
N PHE A 394 2.79 -11.11 16.10
CA PHE A 394 4.21 -11.49 15.93
C PHE A 394 5.18 -10.78 16.87
N MET A 395 4.79 -9.66 17.50
CA MET A 395 5.66 -8.98 18.48
C MET A 395 6.16 -9.92 19.59
N ALA A 396 7.46 -9.82 19.91
CA ALA A 396 8.11 -10.56 20.99
C ALA A 396 7.65 -10.13 22.39
N ILE A 397 7.68 -11.04 23.36
CA ILE A 397 7.26 -10.82 24.77
C ILE A 397 8.01 -9.65 25.40
N GLY A 398 9.32 -9.55 25.16
CA GLY A 398 10.14 -8.46 25.68
C GLY A 398 9.66 -7.08 25.18
N ILE A 399 9.31 -6.98 23.89
CA ILE A 399 8.81 -5.76 23.26
C ILE A 399 7.46 -5.34 23.83
N LEU A 400 6.55 -6.31 23.96
CA LEU A 400 5.23 -6.12 24.59
C LEU A 400 5.33 -5.70 26.06
N SER A 401 6.47 -5.97 26.70
CA SER A 401 6.80 -5.55 28.07
C SER A 401 7.59 -4.23 28.14
N GLY A 402 7.75 -3.52 27.01
CA GLY A 402 8.45 -2.24 26.93
C GLY A 402 9.98 -2.34 26.91
N GLN A 403 10.55 -3.51 26.63
CA GLN A 403 12.00 -3.66 26.47
C GLN A 403 12.47 -3.09 25.11
N ARG A 404 13.75 -2.73 25.05
CA ARG A 404 14.36 -2.30 23.78
C ARG A 404 14.49 -3.47 22.82
N HIS A 405 14.30 -3.20 21.53
CA HIS A 405 14.49 -4.19 20.48
C HIS A 405 15.93 -4.71 20.42
N THR A 406 16.09 -6.01 20.16
CA THR A 406 17.37 -6.71 20.07
C THR A 406 17.27 -7.80 19.00
N TYR A 407 18.39 -8.39 18.59
CA TYR A 407 18.41 -9.46 17.59
C TYR A 407 17.55 -10.68 17.98
N ARG A 408 17.48 -11.02 19.29
CA ARG A 408 16.66 -12.13 19.79
C ARG A 408 15.18 -11.90 19.50
N HIS A 409 14.71 -10.65 19.54
CA HIS A 409 13.32 -10.33 19.30
C HIS A 409 12.93 -10.56 17.83
N ASP A 410 13.82 -10.28 16.87
CA ASP A 410 13.58 -10.63 15.46
C ASP A 410 13.48 -12.16 15.27
N LEU A 411 14.31 -12.94 15.96
CA LEU A 411 14.25 -14.41 15.94
C LEU A 411 13.01 -14.98 16.66
N GLU A 412 12.58 -14.37 17.76
CA GLU A 412 11.36 -14.73 18.47
C GLU A 412 10.12 -14.49 17.58
N SER A 413 10.07 -13.36 16.88
CA SER A 413 9.02 -13.07 15.90
C SER A 413 9.03 -14.08 14.74
N LEU A 414 10.20 -14.49 14.23
CA LEU A 414 10.32 -15.54 13.20
C LEU A 414 9.83 -16.91 13.71
N PHE A 415 10.08 -17.22 14.98
CA PHE A 415 9.53 -18.43 15.60
C PHE A 415 8.00 -18.36 15.71
N TYR A 416 7.43 -17.20 16.04
CA TYR A 416 5.99 -17.02 15.99
C TYR A 416 5.42 -17.19 14.59
N VAL A 417 6.08 -16.65 13.55
CA VAL A 417 5.70 -16.93 12.15
C VAL A 417 5.60 -18.43 11.88
N PHE A 418 6.60 -19.22 12.32
CA PHE A 418 6.57 -20.68 12.17
C PHE A 418 5.38 -21.31 12.90
N LEU A 419 5.09 -20.90 14.13
CA LEU A 419 3.93 -21.41 14.89
C LEU A 419 2.60 -21.06 14.22
N TRP A 420 2.45 -19.81 13.75
CA TRP A 420 1.27 -19.36 13.03
C TRP A 420 1.02 -20.21 11.78
N ILE A 421 2.05 -20.44 10.95
CA ILE A 421 1.92 -21.30 9.77
C ILE A 421 1.59 -22.76 10.15
N ALA A 422 2.17 -23.28 11.24
CA ALA A 422 1.93 -24.65 11.68
C ALA A 422 0.53 -24.89 12.28
N ILE A 423 -0.10 -23.85 12.82
CA ILE A 423 -1.44 -23.90 13.42
C ILE A 423 -2.51 -23.55 12.38
N ALA A 424 -2.30 -22.46 11.64
CA ALA A 424 -3.23 -21.89 10.68
C ALA A 424 -2.55 -21.79 9.31
N ASN A 425 -2.71 -22.82 8.48
CA ASN A 425 -2.17 -22.89 7.12
C ASN A 425 -3.29 -22.75 6.08
N ASP A 426 -3.88 -21.57 5.96
CA ASP A 426 -4.93 -21.29 4.96
C ASP A 426 -4.36 -20.96 3.57
N GLY A 427 -3.08 -20.57 3.47
CA GLY A 427 -2.41 -20.25 2.20
C GLY A 427 -2.89 -18.98 1.48
N VAL A 428 -3.82 -18.22 2.08
CA VAL A 428 -4.53 -17.07 1.48
C VAL A 428 -4.24 -15.77 2.22
N HIS A 429 -4.20 -15.79 3.56
CA HIS A 429 -4.09 -14.57 4.36
C HIS A 429 -2.66 -14.32 4.85
N ASP A 430 -2.22 -13.05 4.84
CA ASP A 430 -0.87 -12.65 5.26
C ASP A 430 -0.85 -11.90 6.61
N GLU A 431 -1.99 -11.32 7.01
CA GLU A 431 -2.17 -10.60 8.26
C GLU A 431 -2.76 -11.52 9.34
N ALA A 432 -2.32 -11.34 10.59
CA ALA A 432 -2.73 -12.20 11.70
C ALA A 432 -4.26 -12.17 11.95
N ASN A 433 -4.88 -11.00 11.83
CA ASN A 433 -6.33 -10.85 12.05
C ASN A 433 -7.15 -11.57 10.98
N ASP A 434 -6.72 -11.49 9.72
CA ASP A 434 -7.39 -12.15 8.59
C ASP A 434 -7.28 -13.68 8.73
N ILE A 435 -6.08 -14.18 9.10
CA ILE A 435 -5.86 -15.61 9.39
C ILE A 435 -6.80 -16.09 10.51
N LEU A 436 -7.05 -15.26 11.52
CA LEU A 436 -7.92 -15.63 12.64
C LEU A 436 -9.39 -15.76 12.25
N GLU A 437 -9.88 -15.10 11.20
CA GLU A 437 -11.31 -15.14 10.83
C GLU A 437 -11.80 -16.58 10.57
N ASP A 438 -10.94 -17.42 10.00
CA ASP A 438 -11.21 -18.82 9.69
C ASP A 438 -10.88 -19.78 10.85
N MET A 439 -10.32 -19.27 11.95
CA MET A 439 -9.86 -20.09 13.08
C MET A 439 -10.94 -20.24 14.18
N PRO A 440 -11.02 -21.42 14.83
CA PRO A 440 -11.88 -21.61 16.00
C PRO A 440 -11.58 -20.58 17.09
N LYS A 441 -12.64 -19.97 17.68
CA LYS A 441 -12.50 -19.00 18.79
C LYS A 441 -11.80 -19.57 20.04
N THR A 442 -11.66 -20.89 20.11
CA THR A 442 -10.93 -21.59 21.18
C THR A 442 -9.42 -21.61 20.96
N SER A 443 -8.92 -21.26 19.77
CA SER A 443 -7.48 -21.21 19.50
C SER A 443 -6.79 -20.18 20.38
N ARG A 444 -5.61 -20.52 20.89
CA ARG A 444 -4.76 -19.63 21.68
C ARG A 444 -4.30 -18.40 20.89
N LEU A 445 -4.18 -18.49 19.57
CA LEU A 445 -3.73 -17.39 18.72
C LEU A 445 -4.63 -16.15 18.81
N TRP A 446 -5.92 -16.31 19.13
CA TRP A 446 -6.83 -15.18 19.38
C TRP A 446 -6.32 -14.24 20.48
N LYS A 447 -5.65 -14.78 21.50
CA LYS A 447 -5.10 -13.99 22.61
C LYS A 447 -3.82 -13.24 22.23
N TRP A 448 -3.21 -13.62 21.10
CA TRP A 448 -1.99 -12.99 20.61
C TRP A 448 -2.28 -11.73 19.76
N CYS A 449 -3.54 -11.51 19.39
CA CYS A 449 -4.01 -10.39 18.58
C CYS A 449 -5.00 -9.55 19.40
N SER A 450 -4.49 -8.58 20.15
CA SER A 450 -5.28 -7.65 20.96
C SER A 450 -4.58 -6.30 21.08
N MET A 451 -5.37 -5.24 21.17
CA MET A 451 -4.88 -3.88 21.43
C MET A 451 -4.33 -3.70 22.86
N ASP A 452 -4.61 -4.64 23.78
CA ASP A 452 -3.95 -4.68 25.10
C ASP A 452 -2.62 -5.43 25.00
N PHE A 453 -1.58 -4.73 24.54
CA PHE A 453 -0.23 -5.29 24.39
C PHE A 453 0.32 -5.92 25.68
N GLY A 454 -0.05 -5.38 26.84
CA GLY A 454 0.34 -5.93 28.13
C GLY A 454 -0.30 -7.28 28.41
N ALA A 455 -1.58 -7.46 28.05
CA ALA A 455 -2.26 -8.76 28.10
C ALA A 455 -1.65 -9.75 27.10
N VAL A 456 -1.41 -9.32 25.85
CA VAL A 456 -0.75 -10.16 24.83
C VAL A 456 0.60 -10.67 25.33
N GLY A 457 1.41 -9.81 25.94
CA GLY A 457 2.71 -10.22 26.49
C GLY A 457 2.61 -11.27 27.60
N ARG A 458 1.60 -11.15 28.48
CA ARG A 458 1.34 -12.15 29.55
C ARG A 458 0.85 -13.47 28.98
N ASP A 459 -0.07 -13.44 28.02
CA ASP A 459 -0.63 -14.64 27.39
C ASP A 459 0.45 -15.37 26.60
N LYS A 460 1.26 -14.67 25.79
CA LYS A 460 2.42 -15.26 25.12
C LYS A 460 3.42 -15.85 26.10
N ALA A 461 3.74 -15.16 27.20
CA ALA A 461 4.66 -15.69 28.21
C ALA A 461 4.11 -16.97 28.88
N ALA A 462 2.80 -17.03 29.13
CA ALA A 462 2.15 -18.23 29.64
C ALA A 462 2.16 -19.38 28.62
N ASP A 463 1.88 -19.08 27.35
CA ASP A 463 1.92 -20.05 26.25
C ASP A 463 3.34 -20.53 25.94
N MET A 464 4.37 -19.73 26.24
CA MET A 464 5.77 -20.13 26.15
C MET A 464 6.29 -20.83 27.43
N SER A 465 5.48 -21.02 28.48
CA SER A 465 5.87 -21.89 29.59
C SER A 465 5.97 -23.36 29.14
N PRO A 466 6.71 -24.23 29.84
CA PRO A 466 6.77 -25.65 29.47
C PRO A 466 5.40 -26.31 29.32
N GLU A 467 4.47 -26.03 30.24
CA GLU A 467 3.11 -26.56 30.22
C GLU A 467 2.22 -25.84 29.18
N GLY A 468 2.35 -24.51 29.06
CA GLY A 468 1.59 -23.74 28.09
C GLY A 468 1.93 -24.14 26.65
N PHE A 469 3.21 -24.43 26.40
CA PHE A 469 3.72 -24.72 25.07
C PHE A 469 3.19 -26.05 24.51
N GLU A 470 2.96 -27.05 25.36
CA GLU A 470 2.28 -28.28 24.94
C GLU A 470 0.84 -28.00 24.46
N GLY A 471 0.19 -26.97 25.01
CA GLY A 471 -1.10 -26.47 24.53
C GLY A 471 -1.02 -25.86 23.13
N ILE A 472 0.06 -25.13 22.83
CA ILE A 472 0.31 -24.59 21.48
C ILE A 472 0.58 -25.72 20.48
N LEU A 473 1.41 -26.70 20.84
CA LEU A 473 1.72 -27.85 19.98
C LEU A 473 0.49 -28.70 19.66
N ALA A 474 -0.48 -28.75 20.57
CA ALA A 474 -1.75 -29.45 20.36
C ALA A 474 -2.59 -28.83 19.24
N GLU A 475 -2.43 -27.53 18.95
CA GLU A 475 -3.15 -26.81 17.88
C GLU A 475 -2.51 -26.97 16.48
N PHE A 476 -1.35 -27.61 16.37
CA PHE A 476 -0.74 -27.86 15.06
C PHE A 476 -1.69 -28.67 14.17
N CYS A 477 -1.85 -28.22 12.93
CA CYS A 477 -2.64 -28.95 11.96
C CYS A 477 -1.98 -30.29 11.60
N SER A 478 -2.73 -31.21 10.98
CA SER A 478 -2.28 -32.58 10.73
C SER A 478 -0.97 -32.66 9.96
N ASP A 479 -0.79 -31.76 9.00
CA ASP A 479 0.38 -31.77 8.12
C ASP A 479 1.67 -31.32 8.84
N PHE A 480 1.52 -30.47 9.87
CA PHE A 480 2.61 -29.92 10.66
C PHE A 480 2.85 -30.70 11.96
N ALA A 481 1.99 -31.65 12.32
CA ALA A 481 2.16 -32.50 13.51
C ALA A 481 3.57 -33.16 13.62
N PRO A 482 4.22 -33.63 12.53
CA PRO A 482 5.60 -34.14 12.58
C PRO A 482 6.64 -33.10 13.04
N LEU A 483 6.35 -31.80 12.92
CA LEU A 483 7.26 -30.70 13.26
C LEU A 483 7.16 -30.26 14.74
N ARG A 484 6.33 -30.91 15.56
CA ARG A 484 6.27 -30.63 17.01
C ARG A 484 7.63 -30.81 17.70
N GLY A 485 8.47 -31.73 17.22
CA GLY A 485 9.83 -31.91 17.71
C GLY A 485 10.72 -30.68 17.44
N LEU A 486 10.70 -30.19 16.21
CA LEU A 486 11.37 -28.95 15.81
C LEU A 486 10.89 -27.75 16.64
N ALA A 487 9.58 -27.63 16.84
CA ALA A 487 8.99 -26.55 17.62
C ALA A 487 9.51 -26.54 19.07
N ARG A 488 9.66 -27.71 19.72
CA ARG A 488 10.27 -27.83 21.06
C ARG A 488 11.75 -27.45 21.08
N GLU A 489 12.49 -27.84 20.05
CA GLU A 489 13.91 -27.49 19.94
C GLU A 489 14.10 -25.96 19.81
N LEU A 490 13.35 -25.32 18.92
CA LEU A 490 13.37 -23.86 18.74
C LEU A 490 12.91 -23.13 20.01
N HIS A 491 11.87 -23.64 20.67
CA HIS A 491 11.38 -23.11 21.94
C HIS A 491 12.47 -23.16 23.02
N ALA A 492 13.16 -24.30 23.18
CA ALA A 492 14.23 -24.45 24.17
C ALA A 492 15.43 -23.53 23.92
N LEU A 493 15.73 -23.23 22.64
CA LEU A 493 16.77 -22.27 22.25
C LEU A 493 16.38 -20.83 22.60
N LEU A 494 15.14 -20.42 22.31
CA LEU A 494 14.65 -19.04 22.50
C LEU A 494 14.27 -18.73 23.94
N PHE A 495 13.75 -19.72 24.67
CA PHE A 495 13.19 -19.57 26.02
C PHE A 495 13.86 -20.51 27.04
N PRO A 496 15.20 -20.45 27.19
CA PRO A 496 15.89 -21.34 28.12
C PRO A 496 15.43 -21.07 29.56
N MET A 497 15.33 -22.13 30.36
CA MET A 497 14.94 -21.99 31.76
C MET A 497 16.08 -21.39 32.59
N ARG A 498 15.83 -20.25 33.23
CA ARG A 498 16.74 -19.61 34.19
C ARG A 498 15.98 -19.37 35.50
N GLN A 499 16.53 -19.87 36.61
CA GLN A 499 15.92 -19.72 37.94
C GLN A 499 14.45 -20.19 37.99
N GLY A 500 14.12 -21.28 37.28
CA GLY A 500 12.78 -21.86 37.26
C GLY A 500 11.74 -21.09 36.45
N LYS A 501 12.15 -20.09 35.65
CA LYS A 501 11.27 -19.36 34.72
C LYS A 501 11.87 -19.35 33.32
N ILE A 502 11.02 -19.17 32.32
CA ILE A 502 11.49 -18.92 30.95
C ILE A 502 12.26 -17.61 30.90
N PHE A 503 13.42 -17.62 30.24
CA PHE A 503 14.20 -16.42 29.99
C PHE A 503 13.72 -15.74 28.72
N THR A 504 13.31 -14.48 28.83
CA THR A 504 12.85 -13.63 27.71
C THR A 504 13.78 -12.44 27.46
N GLY A 505 14.92 -12.37 28.16
CA GLY A 505 15.94 -11.36 27.93
C GLY A 505 16.86 -11.74 26.77
N THR A 506 17.89 -10.92 26.52
CA THR A 506 18.84 -11.13 25.44
C THR A 506 20.27 -11.21 25.98
N ASP A 507 20.99 -12.27 25.63
CA ASP A 507 22.43 -12.35 25.84
C ASP A 507 23.12 -11.61 24.69
N THR A 508 24.02 -10.68 24.97
CA THR A 508 24.62 -9.82 23.92
C THR A 508 26.06 -10.20 23.57
N ASP A 509 26.63 -11.22 24.21
CA ASP A 509 27.99 -11.66 23.88
C ASP A 509 27.99 -12.35 22.50
N PRO A 510 29.06 -12.17 21.70
CA PRO A 510 29.11 -12.73 20.35
C PRO A 510 28.91 -14.26 20.30
N VAL A 511 29.36 -15.00 21.32
CA VAL A 511 29.22 -16.46 21.35
C VAL A 511 27.76 -16.87 21.54
N ALA A 512 27.00 -16.15 22.37
CA ALA A 512 25.57 -16.38 22.52
C ALA A 512 24.77 -15.99 21.27
N VAL A 513 25.16 -14.91 20.59
CA VAL A 513 24.58 -14.50 19.30
C VAL A 513 24.72 -15.63 18.29
N GLU A 514 25.95 -16.08 18.02
CA GLU A 514 26.25 -17.14 17.05
C GLU A 514 25.50 -18.43 17.39
N ARG A 515 25.60 -18.88 18.65
CA ARG A 515 24.93 -20.10 19.13
C ARG A 515 23.42 -20.09 18.91
N LEU A 516 22.74 -18.96 19.12
CA LEU A 516 21.29 -18.89 18.92
C LEU A 516 20.94 -18.97 17.43
N HIS A 517 21.63 -18.22 16.57
CA HIS A 517 21.37 -18.23 15.13
C HIS A 517 21.73 -19.58 14.50
N ASP A 518 22.91 -20.13 14.78
CA ASP A 518 23.34 -21.43 14.29
C ASP A 518 22.41 -22.54 14.80
N GLY A 519 22.07 -22.52 16.08
CA GLY A 519 21.16 -23.49 16.68
C GLY A 519 19.80 -23.52 15.98
N MET A 520 19.20 -22.36 15.72
CA MET A 520 17.92 -22.26 15.01
C MET A 520 18.05 -22.68 13.54
N ALA A 521 19.06 -22.17 12.82
CA ALA A 521 19.29 -22.52 11.41
C ALA A 521 19.52 -24.02 11.23
N ASP A 522 20.30 -24.64 12.10
CA ASP A 522 20.59 -26.07 12.06
C ASP A 522 19.36 -26.92 12.41
N ALA A 523 18.51 -26.49 13.34
CA ALA A 523 17.26 -27.17 13.68
C ALA A 523 16.31 -27.22 12.48
N PHE A 524 16.14 -26.09 11.78
CA PHE A 524 15.38 -26.03 10.54
C PHE A 524 16.00 -26.93 9.46
N ASN A 525 17.32 -26.87 9.28
CA ASN A 525 18.03 -27.64 8.25
C ASN A 525 17.92 -29.16 8.47
N ARG A 526 18.13 -29.64 9.71
CA ARG A 526 17.96 -31.05 10.06
C ARG A 526 16.54 -31.52 9.80
N SER A 527 15.55 -30.71 10.19
CA SER A 527 14.15 -31.04 9.99
C SER A 527 13.81 -31.11 8.49
N ALA A 528 14.25 -30.15 7.67
CA ALA A 528 14.01 -30.14 6.23
C ALA A 528 14.50 -31.41 5.50
N LEU A 529 15.55 -32.05 6.02
CA LEU A 529 16.14 -33.28 5.48
C LEU A 529 15.47 -34.57 6.00
N CYS A 530 14.51 -34.47 6.93
CA CYS A 530 13.88 -35.62 7.55
C CYS A 530 12.94 -36.36 6.57
N PRO A 531 13.13 -37.67 6.33
CA PRO A 531 12.34 -38.44 5.33
C PRO A 531 10.84 -38.55 5.65
N GLY A 532 10.42 -38.25 6.88
CA GLY A 532 9.04 -38.37 7.36
C GLY A 532 8.18 -37.12 7.19
N ILE A 533 8.71 -36.04 6.61
CA ILE A 533 7.93 -34.81 6.37
C ILE A 533 7.10 -34.97 5.09
N PRO A 534 5.79 -34.72 5.12
CA PRO A 534 4.96 -34.75 3.93
C PRO A 534 5.50 -33.79 2.86
N ARG A 535 5.69 -34.29 1.64
CA ARG A 535 5.72 -33.43 0.45
C ARG A 535 4.28 -33.06 0.15
N LEU A 536 3.74 -32.11 0.90
CA LEU A 536 2.53 -31.40 0.46
C LEU A 536 2.84 -30.86 -0.92
N THR A 537 1.99 -31.14 -1.90
CA THR A 537 2.02 -30.48 -3.21
C THR A 537 0.81 -29.57 -3.21
N LEU A 538 0.97 -28.31 -2.83
CA LEU A 538 -0.03 -27.30 -3.16
C LEU A 538 0.07 -27.12 -4.68
N GLY A 539 -1.04 -27.28 -5.40
CA GLY A 539 -1.06 -27.11 -6.85
C GLY A 539 -0.79 -25.65 -7.20
N VAL A 540 0.39 -25.35 -7.74
CA VAL A 540 0.92 -23.97 -7.86
C VAL A 540 1.20 -23.70 -9.35
N SER A 541 0.29 -23.00 -10.03
CA SER A 541 0.39 -22.50 -11.43
C SER A 541 1.10 -21.13 -11.50
N SER A 542 2.27 -21.04 -12.15
CA SER A 542 3.28 -19.97 -12.03
C SER A 542 2.90 -18.50 -12.31
N LEU A 543 1.66 -18.18 -12.69
CA LEU A 543 1.23 -16.81 -13.02
C LEU A 543 0.02 -16.29 -12.25
N ASP A 544 -0.76 -17.14 -11.57
CA ASP A 544 -1.87 -16.71 -10.71
C ASP A 544 -1.42 -16.20 -9.31
N HIS A 545 -0.10 -16.25 -9.02
CA HIS A 545 0.48 -16.12 -7.66
C HIS A 545 0.58 -14.70 -7.09
N PHE A 546 0.40 -13.67 -7.92
CA PHE A 546 0.55 -12.28 -7.50
C PHE A 546 -0.79 -11.59 -7.22
N ARG A 547 -1.91 -12.31 -7.36
CA ARG A 547 -3.25 -11.74 -7.20
C ARG A 547 -3.67 -11.73 -5.73
N GLY A 548 -4.15 -10.58 -5.26
CA GLY A 548 -4.93 -10.48 -4.01
C GLY A 548 -4.13 -10.32 -2.71
N HIS A 549 -2.80 -10.42 -2.74
CA HIS A 549 -1.96 -10.30 -1.55
C HIS A 549 -1.47 -8.87 -1.36
N ARG A 550 -1.63 -8.34 -0.14
CA ARG A 550 -1.16 -7.00 0.21
C ARG A 550 0.36 -7.06 0.40
N TRP A 551 1.11 -6.71 -0.65
CA TRP A 551 2.52 -6.28 -0.56
C TRP A 551 2.66 -4.89 0.13
N LEU A 552 1.76 -4.60 1.08
CA LEU A 552 1.53 -3.27 1.67
C LEU A 552 2.33 -3.08 2.95
#